data_AF-A0A553P1G7-F1
#
_entry.id   AF-A0A553P1G7-F1
#
_cell.length_a   1.000
_cell.length_b   1.000
_cell.length_c   1.000
_cell.angle_alpha   90.00
_cell.angle_beta   90.00
_cell.angle_gamma   90.00
#
_symmetry.space_group_name_H-M   'P 1'
#
loop_
_entity.id
_entity.type
_entity.pdbx_description
1 polymer ?
#
loop_
_entity_poly.entity_id
_entity_poly.type
_entity_poly.pdbx_seq_one_letter_code
_entity_poly.pdbx_strand_id
1 'polypeptide(L)'
;MYEYDDTVTPNSNDPRTELGFQLAKWLSNDNQFHLMDLGQAREANVLGLTWNAPADNLRINLGKRLPIDKDNKMKKRTLFDIVPSLYSPLGLAAPFIVKGKIKLAQLHLPGMGWDDNLEDALESKNGNYWRLGIREEVAWWKAWIKSIPKLGQSVWKIWHANYLPTLIVQAKWKSEEKNLEVNDVVLIVDPLIPRGQWRWGYVTKVFAGRDGLV
;
A
#
# COMPACT_ATOMS: atom_id res chain seq x y z
N MET A 1 -18.36 -12.84 30.56
CA MET A 1 -16.93 -12.54 30.91
C MET A 1 -16.17 -13.86 30.89
N TYR A 2 -14.92 -13.92 30.42
CA TYR A 2 -14.18 -15.19 30.25
C TYR A 2 -12.70 -15.05 30.62
N GLU A 3 -12.08 -16.15 31.04
CA GLU A 3 -10.63 -16.29 31.14
C GLU A 3 -10.10 -16.96 29.87
N TYR A 4 -8.89 -16.62 29.47
CA TYR A 4 -8.21 -17.20 28.32
C TYR A 4 -6.78 -17.58 28.67
N ASP A 5 -6.20 -18.46 27.88
CA ASP A 5 -4.77 -18.81 27.92
C ASP A 5 -4.14 -18.49 26.57
N ASP A 6 -3.18 -17.56 26.57
CA ASP A 6 -2.41 -17.14 25.40
C ASP A 6 -1.02 -17.83 25.31
N THR A 7 -0.74 -18.78 26.22
CA THR A 7 0.51 -19.54 26.25
C THR A 7 0.43 -20.88 25.53
N VAL A 8 -0.77 -21.33 25.17
CA VAL A 8 -1.00 -22.57 24.42
C VAL A 8 -0.56 -22.39 22.97
N THR A 9 0.33 -23.26 22.51
CA THR A 9 0.74 -23.30 21.10
C THR A 9 -0.27 -24.11 20.27
N PRO A 10 -0.62 -23.65 19.06
CA PRO A 10 -1.67 -24.29 18.26
C PRO A 10 -1.30 -25.72 17.87
N ASN A 11 -2.31 -26.59 17.78
CA ASN A 11 -2.15 -27.95 17.27
C ASN A 11 -1.98 -27.96 15.73
N SER A 12 -2.43 -26.93 15.04
CA SER A 12 -2.20 -26.73 13.61
C SER A 12 -1.03 -25.79 13.34
N ASN A 13 -0.41 -25.97 12.17
CA ASN A 13 0.61 -25.05 11.67
C ASN A 13 0.06 -23.66 11.33
N ASP A 14 -1.27 -23.41 11.34
CA ASP A 14 -1.85 -22.11 11.02
C ASP A 14 -3.08 -21.79 11.91
N PRO A 15 -2.93 -20.95 12.94
CA PRO A 15 -3.98 -20.67 13.92
C PRO A 15 -5.22 -19.97 13.34
N ARG A 16 -5.20 -19.48 12.10
CA ARG A 16 -6.36 -18.83 11.48
C ARG A 16 -7.33 -19.80 10.86
N THR A 17 -6.83 -20.97 10.45
CA THR A 17 -7.67 -22.09 10.04
C THR A 17 -8.51 -22.58 11.22
N GLU A 18 -7.93 -22.57 12.42
CA GLU A 18 -8.63 -22.89 13.68
C GLU A 18 -9.67 -21.82 14.05
N LEU A 19 -9.39 -20.54 13.76
CA LEU A 19 -10.34 -19.43 13.90
C LEU A 19 -11.43 -19.39 12.81
N GLY A 20 -11.47 -20.37 11.90
CA GLY A 20 -12.46 -20.43 10.81
C GLY A 20 -12.24 -19.40 9.68
N PHE A 21 -11.13 -18.67 9.68
CA PHE A 21 -10.78 -17.76 8.60
C PHE A 21 -10.16 -18.52 7.42
N GLN A 22 -11.00 -18.95 6.48
CA GLN A 22 -10.55 -19.56 5.23
C GLN A 22 -10.10 -18.48 4.23
N LEU A 23 -8.87 -17.99 4.38
CA LEU A 23 -8.28 -17.03 3.44
C LEU A 23 -7.56 -17.75 2.30
N ALA A 24 -7.90 -17.43 1.05
CA ALA A 24 -7.27 -18.05 -0.12
C ALA A 24 -5.82 -17.58 -0.35
N LYS A 25 -5.53 -16.32 -0.01
CA LYS A 25 -4.20 -15.69 -0.08
C LYS A 25 -4.11 -14.56 0.94
N TRP A 26 -2.95 -14.40 1.56
CA TRP A 26 -2.70 -13.32 2.49
C TRP A 26 -1.22 -12.98 2.58
N LEU A 27 -0.96 -11.79 3.10
CA LEU A 27 0.38 -11.29 3.40
C LEU A 27 0.27 -10.53 4.72
N SER A 28 1.23 -10.77 5.63
CA SER A 28 1.25 -10.13 6.95
C SER A 28 2.55 -9.35 7.15
N ASN A 29 2.44 -8.26 7.90
CA ASN A 29 3.58 -7.52 8.43
C ASN A 29 4.15 -8.15 9.71
N ASP A 30 3.44 -9.11 10.31
CA ASP A 30 3.89 -9.87 11.47
C ASP A 30 4.81 -11.03 11.04
N ASN A 31 6.00 -11.10 11.64
CA ASN A 31 7.00 -12.12 11.33
C ASN A 31 6.56 -13.56 11.64
N GLN A 32 5.72 -13.77 12.65
CA GLN A 32 5.21 -15.10 13.00
C GLN A 32 4.32 -15.64 11.87
N PHE A 33 3.49 -14.77 11.31
CA PHE A 33 2.61 -15.10 10.21
C PHE A 33 3.35 -15.02 8.86
N HIS A 34 4.38 -14.20 8.70
CA HIS A 34 5.06 -14.02 7.41
C HIS A 34 5.62 -15.32 6.78
N LEU A 35 5.83 -16.37 7.58
CA LEU A 35 6.36 -17.67 7.15
C LEU A 35 5.34 -18.58 6.44
N MET A 36 4.04 -18.23 6.40
CA MET A 36 2.98 -19.19 6.05
C MET A 36 2.19 -18.90 4.76
N ASP A 37 2.36 -17.78 4.04
CA ASP A 37 1.71 -17.59 2.72
C ASP A 37 2.39 -16.55 1.81
N LEU A 38 2.06 -16.65 0.52
CA LEU A 38 2.62 -16.00 -0.67
C LEU A 38 4.11 -16.21 -0.87
N GLY A 39 4.66 -17.35 -0.42
CA GLY A 39 6.00 -17.80 -0.78
C GLY A 39 7.08 -16.72 -0.60
N GLN A 40 7.43 -16.38 0.63
CA GLN A 40 8.43 -15.35 0.95
C GLN A 40 8.17 -13.94 0.34
N ALA A 41 7.05 -13.70 -0.35
CA ALA A 41 6.78 -12.40 -0.96
C ALA A 41 6.61 -11.35 0.15
N ARG A 42 7.35 -10.26 0.05
CA ARG A 42 7.31 -9.12 1.00
C ARG A 42 6.42 -7.98 0.54
N GLU A 43 5.92 -8.08 -0.68
CA GLU A 43 5.15 -7.03 -1.33
C GLU A 43 3.95 -7.62 -2.05
N ALA A 44 2.83 -6.89 -2.02
CA ALA A 44 1.61 -7.24 -2.73
C ALA A 44 1.01 -6.01 -3.41
N ASN A 45 0.32 -6.20 -4.54
CA ASN A 45 -0.43 -5.11 -5.16
C ASN A 45 -1.77 -4.95 -4.45
N VAL A 46 -1.99 -3.78 -3.83
CA VAL A 46 -3.20 -3.42 -3.09
C VAL A 46 -3.69 -2.08 -3.63
N LEU A 47 -4.94 -2.03 -4.12
CA LEU A 47 -5.55 -0.82 -4.67
C LEU A 47 -4.73 -0.16 -5.80
N GLY A 48 -4.06 -0.95 -6.64
CA GLY A 48 -3.19 -0.43 -7.71
C GLY A 48 -1.87 0.19 -7.21
N LEU A 49 -1.57 0.05 -5.92
CA LEU A 49 -0.30 0.43 -5.29
C LEU A 49 0.45 -0.82 -4.82
N THR A 50 1.73 -0.70 -4.51
CA THR A 50 2.54 -1.76 -3.92
C THR A 50 2.55 -1.60 -2.40
N TRP A 51 1.94 -2.53 -1.68
CA TRP A 51 2.08 -2.63 -0.24
C TRP A 51 3.38 -3.36 0.09
N ASN A 52 4.25 -2.73 0.88
CA ASN A 52 5.39 -3.37 1.51
C ASN A 52 4.97 -3.81 2.90
N ALA A 53 4.77 -5.12 3.08
CA ALA A 53 4.23 -5.65 4.33
C ALA A 53 5.18 -5.44 5.52
N PRO A 54 6.48 -5.78 5.45
CA PRO A 54 7.38 -5.60 6.61
C PRO A 54 7.47 -4.16 7.12
N ALA A 55 7.41 -3.17 6.22
CA ALA A 55 7.48 -1.75 6.58
C ALA A 55 6.10 -1.08 6.70
N ASP A 56 5.02 -1.86 6.57
CA ASP A 56 3.62 -1.44 6.56
C ASP A 56 3.37 -0.10 5.87
N ASN A 57 3.69 -0.02 4.58
CA ASN A 57 3.43 1.17 3.78
C ASN A 57 3.02 0.85 2.35
N LEU A 58 2.11 1.69 1.81
CA LEU A 58 1.83 1.72 0.38
C LEU A 58 2.86 2.57 -0.36
N ARG A 59 3.27 2.09 -1.52
CA ARG A 59 4.18 2.72 -2.45
C ARG A 59 3.55 2.78 -3.82
N ILE A 60 3.88 3.82 -4.56
CA ILE A 60 3.54 3.90 -5.98
C ILE A 60 4.49 2.97 -6.74
N ASN A 61 3.93 2.06 -7.53
CA ASN A 61 4.70 1.10 -8.30
C ASN A 61 5.31 1.77 -9.54
N LEU A 62 6.63 2.04 -9.49
CA LEU A 62 7.39 2.49 -10.66
C LEU A 62 7.95 1.32 -11.48
N GLY A 63 7.91 0.08 -10.95
CA GLY A 63 8.50 -1.11 -11.55
C GLY A 63 10.03 -1.01 -11.65
N LYS A 64 10.62 -1.72 -12.62
CA LYS A 64 12.07 -1.62 -12.97
C LYS A 64 12.44 -0.31 -13.68
N ARG A 65 11.51 0.65 -13.78
CA ARG A 65 11.70 1.88 -14.55
C ARG A 65 12.54 2.83 -13.71
N LEU A 66 13.82 2.90 -14.01
CA LEU A 66 14.65 3.97 -13.46
C LEU A 66 14.31 5.25 -14.23
N PRO A 67 13.79 6.27 -13.54
CA PRO A 67 13.37 7.52 -14.20
C PRO A 67 14.55 8.32 -14.76
N ILE A 68 15.76 7.99 -14.30
CA ILE A 68 17.01 8.67 -14.58
C ILE A 68 18.04 7.55 -14.79
N ASP A 69 18.79 7.61 -15.89
CA ASP A 69 19.84 6.64 -16.18
C ASP A 69 21.13 6.92 -15.39
N LYS A 70 22.17 6.12 -15.64
CA LYS A 70 23.48 6.24 -14.95
C LYS A 70 24.16 7.59 -15.23
N ASP A 71 23.86 8.22 -16.36
CA ASP A 71 24.42 9.50 -16.80
C ASP A 71 23.56 10.69 -16.34
N ASN A 72 22.60 10.43 -15.44
CA ASN A 72 21.63 11.40 -14.95
C ASN A 72 20.76 12.01 -16.06
N LYS A 73 20.56 11.27 -17.17
CA LYS A 73 19.71 11.67 -18.30
C LYS A 73 18.36 10.98 -18.24
N MET A 74 17.38 11.64 -18.86
CA MET A 74 15.99 11.19 -18.88
C MET A 74 15.47 11.16 -20.31
N LYS A 75 14.97 10.00 -20.74
CA LYS A 75 14.33 9.84 -22.05
C LYS A 75 12.88 10.28 -22.02
N LYS A 76 12.40 10.82 -23.15
CA LYS A 76 10.97 11.12 -23.34
C LYS A 76 10.09 9.89 -23.10
N ARG A 77 10.47 8.73 -23.63
CA ARG A 77 9.77 7.45 -23.42
C ARG A 77 9.56 7.12 -21.94
N THR A 78 10.58 7.31 -21.12
CA THR A 78 10.51 7.02 -19.68
C THR A 78 9.42 7.85 -18.98
N LEU A 79 9.24 9.11 -19.37
CA LEU A 79 8.16 9.96 -18.83
C LEU A 79 6.78 9.48 -19.25
N PHE A 80 6.64 9.08 -20.52
CA PHE A 80 5.41 8.51 -21.07
C PHE A 80 5.10 7.10 -20.53
N ASP A 81 6.08 6.40 -19.98
CA ASP A 81 5.85 5.15 -19.27
C ASP A 81 5.45 5.39 -17.80
N ILE A 82 6.09 6.36 -17.13
CA ILE A 82 5.87 6.64 -15.69
C ILE A 82 4.53 7.33 -15.46
N VAL A 83 4.24 8.43 -16.15
CA VAL A 83 3.07 9.27 -15.84
C VAL A 83 1.76 8.48 -15.96
N PRO A 84 1.52 7.67 -17.01
CA PRO A 84 0.30 6.87 -17.12
C PRO A 84 0.26 5.70 -16.13
N SER A 85 1.40 5.19 -15.66
CA SER A 85 1.43 4.11 -14.66
C SER A 85 1.04 4.58 -13.27
N LEU A 86 1.01 5.89 -13.02
CA LEU A 86 0.58 6.44 -11.73
C LEU A 86 -0.93 6.28 -11.56
N TYR A 87 -1.31 5.38 -10.65
CA TYR A 87 -2.69 5.20 -10.22
C TYR A 87 -3.02 6.08 -9.00
N SER A 88 -4.22 6.67 -8.98
CA SER A 88 -4.72 7.52 -7.89
C SER A 88 -5.87 6.83 -7.16
N PRO A 89 -5.60 6.02 -6.12
CA PRO A 89 -6.68 5.43 -5.34
C PRO A 89 -7.48 6.55 -4.69
N LEU A 90 -8.81 6.52 -4.89
CA LEU A 90 -9.76 7.50 -4.33
C LEU A 90 -9.48 8.95 -4.74
N GLY A 91 -8.70 9.19 -5.79
CA GLY A 91 -8.34 10.54 -6.23
C GLY A 91 -7.27 11.24 -5.37
N LEU A 92 -6.71 10.59 -4.34
CA LEU A 92 -5.79 11.21 -3.38
C LEU A 92 -4.50 11.76 -4.01
N ALA A 93 -4.03 11.14 -5.10
CA ALA A 93 -2.86 11.56 -5.86
C ALA A 93 -3.20 12.41 -7.10
N ALA A 94 -4.48 12.70 -7.36
CA ALA A 94 -4.92 13.30 -8.61
C ALA A 94 -4.28 14.69 -8.88
N PRO A 95 -4.22 15.62 -7.92
CA PRO A 95 -3.60 16.94 -8.14
C PRO A 95 -2.11 16.85 -8.52
N PHE A 96 -1.44 15.79 -8.08
CA PHE A 96 -0.04 15.54 -8.40
C PHE A 96 0.13 14.93 -9.80
N ILE A 97 -0.67 13.92 -10.13
CA ILE A 97 -0.62 13.19 -11.40
C ILE A 97 -1.05 14.10 -12.55
N VAL A 98 -2.07 14.94 -12.35
CA VAL A 98 -2.55 15.89 -13.36
C VAL A 98 -1.45 16.87 -13.78
N LYS A 99 -0.64 17.38 -12.84
CA LYS A 99 0.52 18.22 -13.18
C LYS A 99 1.51 17.49 -14.08
N GLY A 100 1.80 16.23 -13.78
CA GLY A 100 2.62 15.36 -14.63
C GLY A 100 2.01 15.20 -16.03
N LYS A 101 0.70 14.94 -16.14
CA LYS A 101 0.01 14.81 -17.44
C LYS A 101 0.03 16.09 -18.28
N ILE A 102 -0.18 17.25 -17.65
CA ILE A 102 -0.11 18.56 -18.33
C ILE A 102 1.30 18.77 -18.90
N LYS A 103 2.32 18.54 -18.07
CA LYS A 103 3.74 18.65 -18.48
C LYS A 103 4.11 17.63 -19.56
N LEU A 104 3.56 16.41 -19.48
CA LEU A 104 3.78 15.36 -20.47
C LEU A 104 3.21 15.77 -21.83
N ALA A 105 2.01 16.38 -21.85
CA ALA A 105 1.40 16.90 -23.06
C ALA A 105 2.26 18.02 -23.69
N GLN A 106 2.85 18.90 -22.87
CA GLN A 106 3.77 19.94 -23.33
C GLN A 106 5.03 19.36 -24.01
N LEU A 107 5.50 18.18 -23.60
CA LEU A 107 6.64 17.48 -24.23
C LEU A 107 6.30 16.80 -25.58
N HIS A 108 5.02 16.70 -25.94
CA HIS A 108 4.59 16.03 -27.17
C HIS A 108 4.75 16.92 -28.43
N LEU A 109 5.28 18.14 -28.30
CA LEU A 109 5.49 19.05 -29.43
C LEU A 109 6.53 18.51 -30.44
N PRO A 110 6.48 18.96 -31.72
CA PRO A 110 7.34 18.46 -32.79
C PRO A 110 8.83 18.71 -32.52
N GLY A 111 9.69 17.72 -32.83
CA GLY A 111 11.16 17.87 -32.77
C GLY A 111 11.90 17.07 -31.70
N MET A 112 11.21 16.20 -30.94
CA MET A 112 11.82 15.25 -29.99
C MET A 112 11.22 13.86 -30.17
N GLY A 113 12.05 12.90 -30.54
CA GLY A 113 11.75 11.48 -30.64
C GLY A 113 11.56 10.81 -29.27
N TRP A 114 11.04 9.59 -29.28
CA TRP A 114 10.74 8.84 -28.05
C TRP A 114 11.98 8.50 -27.23
N ASP A 115 13.09 8.17 -27.90
CA ASP A 115 14.31 7.70 -27.24
C ASP A 115 15.36 8.80 -27.04
N ASP A 116 15.01 10.05 -27.39
CA ASP A 116 15.84 11.23 -27.18
C ASP A 116 15.86 11.60 -25.69
N ASN A 117 17.03 12.03 -25.21
CA ASN A 117 17.16 12.57 -23.85
C ASN A 117 16.70 14.02 -23.80
N LEU A 118 15.99 14.37 -22.72
CA LEU A 118 15.57 15.73 -22.44
C LEU A 118 16.77 16.67 -22.25
N GLU A 119 17.87 16.16 -21.69
CA GLU A 119 19.11 16.91 -21.51
C GLU A 119 19.81 17.24 -22.83
N ASP A 120 19.78 16.33 -23.81
CA ASP A 120 20.42 16.57 -25.12
C ASP A 120 19.69 17.70 -25.90
N ALA A 121 18.39 17.87 -25.63
CA ALA A 121 17.62 19.00 -26.14
C ALA A 121 18.03 20.36 -25.52
N LEU A 122 18.75 20.37 -24.38
CA LEU A 122 19.37 21.59 -23.83
C LEU A 122 20.55 22.06 -24.68
N GLU A 123 21.30 21.12 -25.26
CA GLU A 123 22.58 21.38 -25.94
C GLU A 123 22.42 21.66 -27.44
N SER A 124 21.32 21.21 -28.06
CA SER A 124 21.04 21.45 -29.48
C SER A 124 20.90 22.96 -29.79
N LYS A 125 21.77 23.54 -30.62
CA LYS A 125 21.73 24.97 -31.00
C LYS A 125 20.64 25.38 -32.01
N ASN A 126 19.96 24.43 -32.67
CA ASN A 126 19.12 24.71 -33.85
C ASN A 126 17.59 24.64 -33.64
N GLY A 127 17.08 24.70 -32.41
CA GLY A 127 15.65 24.46 -32.14
C GLY A 127 14.86 25.71 -31.78
N ASN A 128 13.85 26.03 -32.61
CA ASN A 128 12.83 27.07 -32.47
C ASN A 128 12.36 27.32 -31.01
N TYR A 129 12.07 28.60 -30.72
CA TYR A 129 11.67 29.30 -29.48
C TYR A 129 10.81 28.61 -28.39
N TRP A 130 10.38 27.35 -28.52
CA TRP A 130 9.72 26.57 -27.46
C TRP A 130 10.63 26.23 -26.26
N ARG A 131 11.91 26.62 -26.32
CA ARG A 131 12.99 26.23 -25.39
C ARG A 131 13.29 27.21 -24.25
N LEU A 132 12.57 28.32 -24.13
CA LEU A 132 12.85 29.35 -23.10
C LEU A 132 12.78 28.84 -21.65
N GLY A 133 12.27 27.63 -21.40
CA GLY A 133 12.25 27.00 -20.08
C GLY A 133 12.70 25.54 -20.03
N ILE A 134 13.31 24.97 -21.08
CA ILE A 134 13.56 23.51 -21.11
C ILE A 134 14.47 23.03 -19.97
N ARG A 135 15.40 23.87 -19.50
CA ARG A 135 16.22 23.58 -18.30
C ARG A 135 15.37 23.49 -17.03
N GLU A 136 14.39 24.39 -16.89
CA GLU A 136 13.43 24.37 -15.79
C GLU A 136 12.51 23.15 -15.90
N GLU A 137 12.14 22.74 -17.12
CA GLU A 137 11.37 21.52 -17.36
C GLU A 137 12.12 20.26 -16.93
N VAL A 138 13.40 20.12 -17.30
CA VAL A 138 14.23 18.97 -16.86
C VAL A 138 14.37 18.95 -15.35
N ALA A 139 14.68 20.10 -14.74
CA ALA A 139 14.78 20.21 -13.28
C ALA A 139 13.45 19.86 -12.59
N TRP A 140 12.33 20.34 -13.16
CA TRP A 140 10.99 20.07 -12.67
C TRP A 140 10.65 18.58 -12.75
N TRP A 141 10.91 17.91 -13.87
CA TRP A 141 10.68 16.46 -14.02
C TRP A 141 11.49 15.66 -13.02
N LYS A 142 12.79 15.98 -12.85
CA LYS A 142 13.63 15.33 -11.84
C LYS A 142 13.09 15.53 -10.43
N ALA A 143 12.66 16.75 -10.08
CA ALA A 143 12.10 17.04 -8.77
C ALA A 143 10.75 16.34 -8.55
N TRP A 144 9.86 16.39 -9.54
CA TRP A 144 8.54 15.77 -9.51
C TRP A 144 8.65 14.25 -9.35
N ILE A 145 9.47 13.58 -10.16
CA ILE A 145 9.70 12.14 -10.02
C ILE A 145 10.27 11.78 -8.64
N LYS A 146 11.28 12.53 -8.16
CA LYS A 146 11.85 12.31 -6.81
C LYS A 146 10.83 12.46 -5.69
N SER A 147 9.72 13.16 -5.92
CA SER A 147 8.65 13.33 -4.94
C SER A 147 7.58 12.21 -4.95
N ILE A 148 7.55 11.34 -5.97
CA ILE A 148 6.59 10.23 -6.08
C ILE A 148 6.60 9.30 -4.84
N PRO A 149 7.76 8.88 -4.27
CA PRO A 149 7.75 8.05 -3.07
C PRO A 149 7.10 8.74 -1.86
N LYS A 150 7.31 10.05 -1.69
CA LYS A 150 6.69 10.85 -0.62
C LYS A 150 5.18 10.97 -0.79
N LEU A 151 4.72 11.06 -2.05
CA LEU A 151 3.29 11.03 -2.36
C LEU A 151 2.66 9.69 -1.93
N GLY A 152 3.32 8.57 -2.22
CA GLY A 152 2.85 7.25 -1.76
C GLY A 152 2.64 7.18 -0.24
N GLN A 153 3.58 7.71 0.54
CA GLN A 153 3.45 7.80 2.00
C GLN A 153 2.31 8.72 2.45
N SER A 154 2.09 9.82 1.75
CA SER A 154 1.00 10.76 2.06
C SER A 154 -0.36 10.13 1.77
N VAL A 155 -0.48 9.44 0.63
CA VAL A 155 -1.68 8.64 0.28
C VAL A 155 -1.92 7.57 1.34
N TRP A 156 -0.87 6.84 1.77
CA TRP A 156 -0.97 5.84 2.84
C TRP A 156 -1.51 6.44 4.13
N LYS A 157 -0.95 7.57 4.58
CA LYS A 157 -1.38 8.25 5.80
C LYS A 157 -2.86 8.65 5.73
N ILE A 158 -3.30 9.22 4.61
CA ILE A 158 -4.70 9.64 4.44
C ILE A 158 -5.62 8.42 4.38
N TRP A 159 -5.26 7.41 3.58
CA TRP A 159 -6.03 6.18 3.43
C TRP A 159 -6.21 5.48 4.78
N HIS A 160 -5.13 5.27 5.52
CA HIS A 160 -5.15 4.61 6.82
C HIS A 160 -5.97 5.42 7.85
N ALA A 161 -5.85 6.75 7.86
CA ALA A 161 -6.53 7.58 8.85
C ALA A 161 -8.03 7.81 8.56
N ASN A 162 -8.44 7.87 7.29
CA ASN A 162 -9.78 8.33 6.91
C ASN A 162 -10.61 7.30 6.18
N TYR A 163 -9.99 6.40 5.40
CA TYR A 163 -10.72 5.46 4.56
C TYR A 163 -10.74 4.05 5.13
N LEU A 164 -9.61 3.56 5.65
CA LEU A 164 -9.59 2.24 6.29
C LEU A 164 -10.65 2.09 7.40
N PRO A 165 -10.91 3.10 8.27
CA PRO A 165 -11.97 3.00 9.26
C PRO A 165 -13.38 2.89 8.64
N THR A 166 -13.62 3.44 7.44
CA THR A 166 -14.93 3.33 6.79
C THR A 166 -15.15 1.98 6.12
N LEU A 167 -14.07 1.26 5.78
CA LEU A 167 -14.15 -0.12 5.29
C LEU A 167 -14.51 -1.11 6.41
N ILE A 168 -14.20 -0.78 7.66
CA ILE A 168 -14.59 -1.58 8.81
C ILE A 168 -16.06 -1.29 9.09
N VAL A 169 -16.93 -2.03 8.40
CA VAL A 169 -18.35 -2.06 8.76
C VAL A 169 -18.45 -2.82 10.09
N GLN A 170 -18.63 -2.08 11.18
CA GLN A 170 -19.02 -2.70 12.44
C GLN A 170 -20.43 -3.25 12.26
N ALA A 171 -20.53 -4.55 12.01
CA ALA A 171 -21.79 -5.26 12.15
C ALA A 171 -22.18 -5.19 13.62
N LYS A 172 -23.16 -4.33 13.96
CA LYS A 172 -23.84 -4.48 15.24
C LYS A 172 -24.56 -5.81 15.21
N TRP A 173 -24.36 -6.63 16.24
CA TRP A 173 -25.09 -7.88 16.42
C TRP A 173 -26.59 -7.59 16.29
N LYS A 174 -27.22 -8.11 15.23
CA LYS A 174 -28.67 -7.97 14.96
C LYS A 174 -29.45 -9.21 15.40
N SER A 175 -28.74 -10.28 15.70
CA SER A 175 -29.24 -11.58 16.15
C SER A 175 -28.41 -12.03 17.35
N GLU A 176 -29.03 -12.83 18.22
CA GLU A 176 -28.31 -13.57 19.25
C GLU A 176 -27.36 -14.57 18.58
N GLU A 177 -26.09 -14.51 18.97
CA GLU A 177 -25.06 -15.46 18.53
C GLU A 177 -24.83 -16.51 19.61
N LYS A 178 -24.18 -17.61 19.24
CA LYS A 178 -23.83 -18.68 20.18
C LYS A 178 -22.97 -18.12 21.33
N ASN A 179 -23.28 -18.51 22.56
CA ASN A 179 -22.41 -18.24 23.72
C ASN A 179 -21.02 -18.86 23.52
N LEU A 180 -20.00 -18.18 24.04
CA LEU A 180 -18.63 -18.72 24.09
C LEU A 180 -18.59 -19.96 24.99
N GLU A 181 -17.88 -20.99 24.53
CA GLU A 181 -17.64 -22.24 25.24
C GLU A 181 -16.16 -22.42 25.58
N VAL A 182 -15.88 -23.25 26.58
CA VAL A 182 -14.50 -23.62 26.92
C VAL A 182 -13.85 -24.32 25.72
N ASN A 183 -12.62 -23.93 25.41
CA ASN A 183 -11.84 -24.30 24.21
C ASN A 183 -12.24 -23.58 22.92
N ASP A 184 -13.18 -22.62 22.94
CA ASP A 184 -13.36 -21.74 21.77
C ASP A 184 -12.10 -20.89 21.56
N VAL A 185 -11.72 -20.70 20.30
CA VAL A 185 -10.58 -19.85 19.92
C VAL A 185 -11.06 -18.41 19.78
N VAL A 186 -10.41 -17.49 20.50
CA VAL A 186 -10.80 -16.08 20.53
C VAL A 186 -9.64 -15.17 20.16
N LEU A 187 -9.97 -14.05 19.52
CA LEU A 187 -9.02 -13.00 19.19
C LEU A 187 -9.07 -11.91 20.26
N ILE A 188 -7.91 -11.60 20.85
CA ILE A 188 -7.78 -10.69 21.97
C ILE A 188 -7.56 -9.27 21.43
N VAL A 189 -8.55 -8.42 21.65
CA VAL A 189 -8.48 -7.00 21.25
C VAL A 189 -8.00 -6.18 22.44
N ASP A 190 -6.69 -5.92 22.50
CA ASP A 190 -6.08 -5.02 23.48
C ASP A 190 -5.55 -3.75 22.78
N PRO A 191 -6.02 -2.55 23.17
CA PRO A 191 -5.57 -1.28 22.62
C PRO A 191 -4.06 -0.99 22.78
N LEU A 192 -3.38 -1.64 23.72
CA LEU A 192 -1.95 -1.49 23.97
C LEU A 192 -1.08 -2.35 23.04
N ILE A 193 -1.68 -3.31 22.34
CA ILE A 193 -0.98 -4.15 21.38
C ILE A 193 -0.71 -3.35 20.09
N PRO A 194 0.54 -3.30 19.61
CA PRO A 194 0.85 -2.68 18.34
C PRO A 194 0.03 -3.28 17.19
N ARG A 195 -0.44 -2.42 16.28
CA ARG A 195 -1.11 -2.87 15.04
C ARG A 195 -0.27 -3.93 14.31
N GLY A 196 -0.94 -4.95 13.81
CA GLY A 196 -0.29 -6.08 13.13
C GLY A 196 0.00 -7.26 14.04
N GLN A 197 0.02 -7.08 15.36
CA GLN A 197 0.06 -8.19 16.32
C GLN A 197 -1.35 -8.62 16.67
N TRP A 198 -1.67 -9.87 16.36
CA TRP A 198 -2.97 -10.46 16.63
C TRP A 198 -2.80 -11.49 17.73
N ARG A 199 -2.99 -11.05 18.99
CA ARG A 199 -3.05 -12.00 20.09
C ARG A 199 -4.35 -12.78 20.00
N TRP A 200 -4.24 -14.07 20.22
CA TRP A 200 -5.36 -15.00 20.25
C TRP A 200 -5.10 -16.00 21.38
N GLY A 201 -6.12 -16.73 21.78
CA GLY A 201 -6.01 -17.75 22.81
C GLY A 201 -7.26 -18.63 22.86
N TYR A 202 -7.21 -19.64 23.73
CA TYR A 202 -8.38 -20.49 24.00
C TYR A 202 -9.11 -19.98 25.22
N VAL A 203 -10.44 -20.01 25.18
CA VAL A 203 -11.28 -19.76 26.36
C VAL A 203 -11.06 -20.88 27.37
N THR A 204 -10.52 -20.55 28.54
CA THR A 204 -10.29 -21.53 29.62
C THR A 204 -11.45 -21.59 30.59
N LYS A 205 -12.12 -20.46 30.83
CA LYS A 205 -13.32 -20.40 31.67
C LYS A 205 -14.31 -19.38 31.16
N VAL A 206 -15.57 -19.67 31.41
CA VAL A 206 -16.72 -18.88 31.01
C VAL A 206 -17.54 -18.50 32.24
N PHE A 207 -17.88 -17.21 32.37
CA PHE A 207 -18.75 -16.70 33.42
C PHE A 207 -20.03 -16.13 32.79
N ALA A 208 -21.14 -16.85 32.98
CA ALA A 208 -22.45 -16.42 32.52
C ALA A 208 -23.01 -15.26 33.36
N GLY A 209 -23.66 -14.32 32.69
CA GLY A 209 -24.42 -13.24 33.30
C GLY A 209 -25.74 -13.71 33.92
N ARG A 210 -26.48 -12.78 34.53
CA ARG A 210 -27.82 -13.08 35.11
C ARG A 210 -28.87 -13.42 34.04
N ASP A 211 -28.61 -13.05 32.81
CA ASP A 211 -29.38 -13.34 31.60
C ASP A 211 -29.00 -14.68 30.95
N GLY A 212 -28.01 -15.41 31.50
CA GLY A 212 -27.55 -16.69 30.95
C GLY A 212 -26.66 -16.55 29.71
N LEU A 213 -26.31 -15.32 29.33
CA LEU A 213 -25.41 -15.01 28.22
C LEU A 213 -23.96 -14.83 28.69
N VAL A 214 -22.99 -15.06 27.81
CA VAL A 214 -21.55 -15.10 28.11
C VAL A 214 -20.78 -13.98 27.43
#